data_AF-A0A2W4SK81-F1
#
_entry.id   AF-A0A2W4SK81-F1
#
_cell.length_a   1.000
_cell.length_b   1.000
_cell.length_c   1.000
_cell.angle_alpha   90.00
_cell.angle_beta   90.00
_cell.angle_gamma   90.00
#
_symmetry.space_group_name_H-M   'P 1'
#
loop_
_entity.id
_entity.type
_entity.pdbx_description
1 polymer ?
#
loop_
_entity_poly.entity_id
_entity_poly.type
_entity_poly.pdbx_seq_one_letter_code
_entity_poly.pdbx_strand_id
1 'polypeptide(L)'
;MQLTVWTYEGPPHVGAMRVATGMKGLHYVLHAPQGDTYADLLFTMIERRGERPPVTYTTFQARDLGTDTAELFQKSARDAYERFQPEAMIVGASCTAELIQDDPAGLALTMGLPCPIIALDLPSYSHKENWGAAETFYQIVRQLADKARVAPARDGRRLRANLLGPTALGFRHRDDIIEVTKLLAGLGIDVHVCAPMGSTPAAITGLGEADFNVVLYPEIAHEAARWLEKTFGQKYTKTIPIGVNATREFVAEVCAIAGIEAPVDPDAGRMPWWSRSVDSTYLTGKRVFIFGDATHAVAAARIASEELGFEVVGLGCYNREFARDIRTAAAKYGVEPLITDDYLVVEDAIAAANCELVLGTQMERHIAKRLRLPCAVISAPVHVQDFPARHSPQMGFEGANVIFDTWVHPLVMGLEEHLLTMFRDDFEFSDANGPSHLGHGGGHAVKPEAVEPVELVTVAAEPEGWQPDAERELMKIPFFVRGKAKRNTERYATEKGVTAITVETLYEAKAHYAR
;
A
#
# COMPACT_ATOMS: atom_id res chain seq x y z
N MET A 1 -6.20 -20.76 16.05
CA MET A 1 -5.10 -19.79 16.27
C MET A 1 -4.24 -19.78 15.01
N GLN A 2 -3.85 -18.61 14.53
CA GLN A 2 -2.96 -18.44 13.37
C GLN A 2 -1.63 -17.87 13.90
N LEU A 3 -0.51 -18.51 13.57
CA LEU A 3 0.81 -18.03 13.98
C LEU A 3 1.20 -16.84 13.08
N THR A 4 1.32 -15.65 13.67
CA THR A 4 1.56 -14.41 12.91
C THR A 4 2.67 -13.60 13.56
N VAL A 5 3.79 -13.41 12.87
CA VAL A 5 4.91 -12.55 13.30
C VAL A 5 4.77 -11.14 12.73
N TRP A 6 4.23 -11.02 11.52
CA TRP A 6 3.94 -9.76 10.85
C TRP A 6 2.49 -9.76 10.38
N THR A 7 1.80 -8.63 10.52
CA THR A 7 0.46 -8.41 9.97
C THR A 7 0.47 -7.21 9.02
N TYR A 8 -0.18 -7.34 7.87
CA TYR A 8 -0.31 -6.24 6.92
C TYR A 8 -1.24 -5.13 7.42
N GLU A 9 -2.22 -5.48 8.25
CA GLU A 9 -3.17 -4.52 8.82
C GLU A 9 -3.29 -4.73 10.33
N GLY A 10 -3.49 -3.64 11.06
CA GLY A 10 -3.88 -3.68 12.45
C GLY A 10 -5.33 -4.13 12.68
N PRO A 11 -5.79 -4.11 13.93
CA PRO A 11 -7.19 -4.36 14.27
C PRO A 11 -8.11 -3.19 13.81
N PRO A 12 -9.42 -3.40 13.68
CA PRO A 12 -10.33 -2.41 13.09
C PRO A 12 -10.46 -1.11 13.91
N HIS A 13 -10.25 -1.15 15.23
CA HIS A 13 -10.24 0.06 16.05
C HIS A 13 -9.07 0.99 15.72
N VAL A 14 -7.94 0.49 15.20
CA VAL A 14 -6.87 1.35 14.65
C VAL A 14 -7.38 2.08 13.40
N GLY A 15 -8.20 1.42 12.58
CA GLY A 15 -8.90 2.06 11.47
C GLY A 15 -9.83 3.20 11.92
N ALA A 16 -10.60 2.98 12.99
CA ALA A 16 -11.41 4.03 13.60
C ALA A 16 -10.56 5.20 14.13
N MET A 17 -9.42 4.90 14.77
CA MET A 17 -8.46 5.93 15.20
C MET A 17 -7.89 6.72 14.03
N ARG A 18 -7.64 6.10 12.87
CA ARG A 18 -7.17 6.78 11.65
C ARG A 18 -8.19 7.79 11.12
N VAL A 19 -9.48 7.45 11.19
CA VAL A 19 -10.57 8.36 10.83
C VAL A 19 -10.65 9.51 11.83
N ALA A 20 -10.71 9.21 13.14
CA ALA A 20 -10.83 10.23 14.17
C ALA A 20 -9.66 11.20 14.21
N THR A 21 -8.44 10.68 14.09
CA THR A 21 -7.21 11.49 14.04
C THR A 21 -7.13 12.29 12.74
N GLY A 22 -7.68 11.77 11.63
CA GLY A 22 -7.79 12.51 10.38
C GLY A 22 -8.73 13.71 10.48
N MET A 23 -9.79 13.62 11.29
CA MET A 23 -10.78 14.67 11.49
C MET A 23 -10.37 15.68 12.56
N LYS A 24 -11.11 16.79 12.62
CA LYS A 24 -11.00 17.84 13.67
C LYS A 24 -12.33 17.95 14.42
N GLY A 25 -12.28 18.16 15.73
CA GLY A 25 -13.50 18.29 16.54
C GLY A 25 -14.31 16.99 16.71
N LEU A 26 -13.78 15.84 16.26
CA LEU A 26 -14.31 14.52 16.59
C LEU A 26 -13.45 13.90 17.70
N HIS A 27 -14.07 13.32 18.73
CA HIS A 27 -13.36 12.58 19.77
C HIS A 27 -13.74 11.11 19.78
N TYR A 28 -12.78 10.23 20.02
CA TYR A 28 -13.00 8.79 20.12
C TYR A 28 -12.85 8.31 21.56
N VAL A 29 -13.88 7.65 22.09
CA VAL A 29 -13.76 6.90 23.35
C VAL A 29 -13.68 5.41 23.03
N LEU A 30 -12.52 4.83 23.29
CA LEU A 30 -12.21 3.44 23.04
C LEU A 30 -12.20 2.65 24.35
N HIS A 31 -13.11 1.69 24.48
CA HIS A 31 -13.08 0.75 25.58
C HIS A 31 -11.93 -0.24 25.35
N ALA A 32 -10.86 -0.09 26.13
CA ALA A 32 -9.61 -0.82 25.94
C ALA A 32 -8.84 -1.05 27.24
N PRO A 33 -8.05 -2.13 27.31
CA PRO A 33 -7.17 -2.39 28.42
C PRO A 33 -5.99 -1.42 28.46
N GLN A 34 -5.30 -1.38 29.59
CA GLN A 34 -4.01 -0.69 29.69
C GLN A 34 -3.00 -1.31 28.71
N GLY A 35 -2.37 -0.46 27.88
CA GLY A 35 -1.34 -0.86 26.91
C GLY A 35 -1.72 -0.52 25.46
N ASP A 36 -3.01 -0.54 25.12
CA ASP A 36 -3.52 -0.23 23.76
C ASP A 36 -3.27 1.21 23.32
N THR A 37 -2.85 2.07 24.25
CA THR A 37 -2.32 3.41 23.96
C THR A 37 -1.06 3.40 23.09
N TYR A 38 -0.43 2.24 22.84
CA TYR A 38 0.67 2.14 21.86
C TYR A 38 0.27 2.68 20.49
N ALA A 39 -1.02 2.61 20.13
CA ALA A 39 -1.53 3.11 18.86
C ALA A 39 -1.31 4.63 18.69
N ASP A 40 -1.19 5.40 19.78
CA ASP A 40 -0.84 6.83 19.72
C ASP A 40 0.55 7.06 19.09
N LEU A 41 1.47 6.10 19.26
CA LEU A 41 2.82 6.17 18.69
C LEU A 41 2.81 6.08 17.16
N LEU A 42 1.80 5.45 16.57
CA LEU A 42 1.67 5.41 15.12
C LEU A 42 1.51 6.85 14.58
N PHE A 43 0.61 7.63 15.17
CA PHE A 43 0.35 9.00 14.74
C PHE A 43 1.46 9.99 15.14
N THR A 44 2.00 9.85 16.36
CA THR A 44 2.99 10.80 16.89
C THR A 44 4.42 10.53 16.41
N MET A 45 4.76 9.28 16.06
CA MET A 45 6.12 8.91 15.64
C MET A 45 6.21 8.64 14.14
N ILE A 46 5.28 7.88 13.55
CA ILE A 46 5.31 7.55 12.11
C ILE A 46 4.82 8.75 11.29
N GLU A 47 3.60 9.24 11.57
CA GLU A 47 3.04 10.43 10.89
C GLU A 47 3.61 11.75 11.44
N ARG A 48 4.31 11.71 12.58
CA ARG A 48 4.97 12.86 13.23
C ARG A 48 4.04 14.02 13.57
N ARG A 49 2.81 13.72 14.02
CA ARG A 49 1.85 14.75 14.42
C ARG A 49 2.31 15.49 15.69
N GLY A 50 2.09 16.81 15.68
CA GLY A 50 2.42 17.70 16.82
C GLY A 50 1.37 17.70 17.93
N GLU A 51 0.33 16.88 17.83
CA GLU A 51 -0.77 16.79 18.77
C GLU A 51 -1.08 15.32 19.07
N ARG A 52 -1.58 15.04 20.27
CA ARG A 52 -2.05 13.70 20.62
C ARG A 52 -3.29 13.35 19.78
N PRO A 53 -3.46 12.08 19.38
CA PRO A 53 -4.72 11.63 18.79
C PRO A 53 -5.92 12.00 19.68
N PRO A 54 -7.09 12.34 19.11
CA PRO A 54 -8.29 12.67 19.86
C PRO A 54 -8.98 11.39 20.36
N VAL A 55 -8.25 10.60 21.15
CA VAL A 55 -8.66 9.28 21.63
C VAL A 55 -8.50 9.21 23.15
N THR A 56 -9.60 8.87 23.83
CA THR A 56 -9.62 8.51 25.24
C THR A 56 -9.79 7.00 25.37
N TYR A 57 -8.88 6.37 26.09
CA TYR A 57 -8.93 4.95 26.39
C TYR A 57 -9.44 4.77 27.82
N THR A 58 -10.30 3.77 28.05
CA THR A 58 -10.72 3.43 29.42
C THR A 58 -9.56 2.87 30.26
N THR A 59 -8.58 2.22 29.61
CA THR A 59 -7.36 1.66 30.23
C THR A 59 -7.61 0.72 31.40
N PHE A 60 -8.63 -0.15 31.30
CA PHE A 60 -8.95 -1.09 32.38
C PHE A 60 -7.80 -2.09 32.60
N GLN A 61 -7.65 -2.54 33.84
CA GLN A 61 -6.65 -3.49 34.30
C GLN A 61 -7.31 -4.76 34.85
N ALA A 62 -6.52 -5.77 35.17
CA ALA A 62 -7.03 -7.03 35.73
C ALA A 62 -7.87 -6.83 37.01
N ARG A 63 -7.54 -5.83 37.84
CA ARG A 63 -8.31 -5.50 39.05
C ARG A 63 -9.69 -4.92 38.76
N ASP A 64 -9.88 -4.32 37.59
CA ASP A 64 -11.11 -3.64 37.22
C ASP A 64 -12.15 -4.65 36.68
N LEU A 65 -11.72 -5.82 36.20
CA LEU A 65 -12.58 -6.90 35.71
C LEU A 65 -13.48 -7.52 36.79
N GLY A 66 -13.11 -7.36 38.07
CA GLY A 66 -13.96 -7.75 39.21
C GLY A 66 -14.93 -6.65 39.66
N THR A 67 -14.93 -5.50 38.97
CA THR A 67 -15.73 -4.32 39.28
C THR A 67 -16.60 -3.93 38.08
N ASP A 68 -17.23 -2.76 38.12
CA ASP A 68 -18.10 -2.25 37.07
C ASP A 68 -17.28 -1.55 35.96
N THR A 69 -16.86 -2.31 34.95
CA THR A 69 -16.15 -1.81 33.77
C THR A 69 -17.02 -0.92 32.88
N ALA A 70 -18.34 -1.10 32.93
CA ALA A 70 -19.30 -0.22 32.27
C ALA A 70 -19.32 1.19 32.88
N GLU A 71 -19.30 1.32 34.21
CA GLU A 71 -19.18 2.63 34.87
C GLU A 71 -17.85 3.32 34.55
N LEU A 72 -16.75 2.56 34.44
CA LEU A 72 -15.46 3.09 34.00
C LEU A 72 -15.56 3.68 32.58
N PHE A 73 -16.24 3.00 31.66
CA PHE A 73 -16.49 3.53 30.32
C PHE A 73 -17.33 4.81 30.37
N GLN A 74 -18.45 4.81 31.09
CA GLN A 74 -19.32 5.99 31.20
C GLN A 74 -18.57 7.19 31.78
N LYS A 75 -17.77 6.99 32.83
CA LYS A 75 -16.92 8.03 33.40
C LYS A 75 -15.93 8.56 32.37
N SER A 76 -15.23 7.68 31.67
CA SER A 76 -14.24 8.06 30.65
C SER A 76 -14.88 8.89 29.52
N ALA A 77 -16.10 8.56 29.12
CA ALA A 77 -16.84 9.31 28.11
C ALA A 77 -17.31 10.69 28.61
N ARG A 78 -17.77 10.81 29.87
CA ARG A 78 -18.08 12.11 30.50
C ARG A 78 -16.83 12.98 30.60
N ASP A 79 -15.74 12.45 31.15
CA ASP A 79 -14.47 13.16 31.31
C ASP A 79 -13.90 13.63 29.97
N ALA A 80 -14.04 12.80 28.92
CA ALA A 80 -13.63 13.18 27.56
C ALA A 80 -14.47 14.36 27.03
N TYR A 81 -15.79 14.31 27.18
CA TYR A 81 -16.66 15.41 26.76
C TYR A 81 -16.36 16.70 27.53
N GLU A 82 -16.28 16.63 28.85
CA GLU A 82 -16.02 17.80 29.71
C GLU A 82 -14.68 18.48 29.38
N ARG A 83 -13.66 17.69 29.04
CA ARG A 83 -12.33 18.20 28.71
C ARG A 83 -12.22 18.76 27.29
N PHE A 84 -12.76 18.07 26.30
CA PHE A 84 -12.50 18.35 24.89
C PHE A 84 -13.66 19.02 24.16
N GLN A 85 -14.89 18.94 24.68
CA GLN A 85 -16.11 19.50 24.12
C GLN A 85 -16.23 19.31 22.59
N PRO A 86 -16.15 18.07 22.08
CA PRO A 86 -16.13 17.80 20.64
C PRO A 86 -17.48 18.09 19.98
N GLU A 87 -17.46 18.32 18.66
CA GLU A 87 -18.67 18.47 17.84
C GLU A 87 -19.45 17.16 17.73
N ALA A 88 -18.76 16.01 17.76
CA ALA A 88 -19.35 14.67 17.85
C ALA A 88 -18.36 13.69 18.50
N MET A 89 -18.88 12.58 19.01
CA MET A 89 -18.08 11.50 19.57
C MET A 89 -18.34 10.20 18.82
N ILE A 90 -17.28 9.45 18.52
CA ILE A 90 -17.39 8.04 18.20
C ILE A 90 -17.08 7.20 19.44
N VAL A 91 -17.72 6.05 19.58
CA VAL A 91 -17.48 5.12 20.68
C VAL A 91 -17.33 3.70 20.14
N GLY A 92 -16.45 2.90 20.74
CA GLY A 92 -16.22 1.52 20.30
C GLY A 92 -15.39 0.72 21.28
N ALA A 93 -15.15 -0.54 20.93
CA ALA A 93 -14.42 -1.51 21.75
C ALA A 93 -13.14 -1.99 21.06
N SER A 94 -12.11 -2.27 21.86
CA SER A 94 -10.93 -3.05 21.45
C SER A 94 -11.24 -4.55 21.42
N CYS A 95 -10.31 -5.36 20.91
CA CYS A 95 -10.47 -6.82 20.89
C CYS A 95 -10.69 -7.42 22.29
N THR A 96 -10.04 -6.90 23.33
CA THR A 96 -10.22 -7.40 24.71
C THR A 96 -11.55 -6.94 25.29
N ALA A 97 -11.96 -5.70 24.99
CA ALA A 97 -13.24 -5.18 25.45
C ALA A 97 -14.44 -5.88 24.78
N GLU A 98 -14.28 -6.38 23.55
CA GLU A 98 -15.29 -7.17 22.86
C GLU A 98 -15.60 -8.49 23.61
N LEU A 99 -14.64 -9.03 24.37
CA LEU A 99 -14.81 -10.27 25.14
C LEU A 99 -15.55 -10.09 26.47
N ILE A 100 -15.45 -8.92 27.10
CA ILE A 100 -16.12 -8.64 28.39
C ILE A 100 -17.62 -8.35 28.22
N GLN A 101 -18.08 -8.20 26.97
CA GLN A 101 -19.49 -8.02 26.61
C GLN A 101 -20.16 -6.80 27.24
N ASP A 102 -19.38 -5.81 27.66
CA ASP A 102 -19.90 -4.48 27.90
C ASP A 102 -20.44 -3.91 26.58
N ASP A 103 -21.56 -3.20 26.65
CA ASP A 103 -22.20 -2.55 25.50
C ASP A 103 -21.88 -1.04 25.50
N PRO A 104 -20.66 -0.61 25.10
CA PRO A 104 -20.30 0.81 25.11
C PRO A 104 -21.21 1.64 24.20
N ALA A 105 -21.78 1.02 23.15
CA ALA A 105 -22.72 1.65 22.25
C ALA A 105 -24.03 2.01 22.95
N GLY A 106 -24.70 1.03 23.55
CA GLY A 106 -25.94 1.24 24.30
C GLY A 106 -25.75 2.15 25.50
N LEU A 107 -24.63 2.01 26.21
CA LEU A 107 -24.27 2.89 27.32
C LEU A 107 -24.14 4.34 26.85
N ALA A 108 -23.29 4.62 25.86
CA ALA A 108 -23.07 5.99 25.40
C ALA A 108 -24.36 6.68 24.93
N LEU A 109 -25.22 5.97 24.20
CA LEU A 109 -26.50 6.51 23.70
C LEU A 109 -27.48 6.90 24.82
N THR A 110 -27.37 6.28 26.01
CA THR A 110 -28.25 6.57 27.15
C THR A 110 -27.69 7.59 28.13
N MET A 111 -26.42 8.00 27.96
CA MET A 111 -25.75 8.96 28.85
C MET A 111 -26.22 10.40 28.71
N GLY A 112 -26.93 10.76 27.63
CA GLY A 112 -27.42 12.11 27.40
C GLY A 112 -26.33 13.16 27.21
N LEU A 113 -25.18 12.79 26.63
CA LEU A 113 -24.09 13.75 26.35
C LEU A 113 -24.55 14.83 25.36
N PRO A 114 -24.06 16.08 25.46
CA PRO A 114 -24.53 17.20 24.64
C PRO A 114 -23.91 17.27 23.23
N CYS A 115 -23.52 16.13 22.65
CA CYS A 115 -23.08 16.03 21.26
C CYS A 115 -23.60 14.73 20.62
N PRO A 116 -23.69 14.63 19.28
CA PRO A 116 -23.97 13.39 18.59
C PRO A 116 -22.97 12.29 18.99
N ILE A 117 -23.49 11.09 19.25
CA ILE A 117 -22.71 9.90 19.57
C ILE A 117 -22.93 8.89 18.45
N ILE A 118 -21.83 8.42 17.88
CA ILE A 118 -21.80 7.44 16.80
C ILE A 118 -21.18 6.16 17.36
N ALA A 119 -22.04 5.18 17.64
CA ALA A 119 -21.62 3.87 18.09
C ALA A 119 -21.02 3.05 16.93
N LEU A 120 -19.84 2.49 17.16
CA LEU A 120 -19.13 1.66 16.20
C LEU A 120 -19.17 0.19 16.65
N ASP A 121 -19.67 -0.66 15.78
CA ASP A 121 -19.59 -2.12 15.91
C ASP A 121 -18.46 -2.63 15.00
N LEU A 122 -17.32 -2.96 15.61
CA LEU A 122 -16.09 -3.28 14.91
C LEU A 122 -15.56 -4.67 15.32
N PRO A 123 -15.99 -5.76 14.67
CA PRO A 123 -15.61 -7.12 15.05
C PRO A 123 -14.11 -7.37 14.88
N SER A 124 -13.34 -7.31 15.97
CA SER A 124 -11.87 -7.32 15.93
C SER A 124 -11.27 -8.68 15.55
N TYR A 125 -12.08 -9.75 15.64
CA TYR A 125 -11.67 -11.11 15.32
C TYR A 125 -11.97 -11.54 13.87
N SER A 126 -12.73 -10.72 13.13
CA SER A 126 -13.18 -11.04 11.76
C SER A 126 -12.77 -9.99 10.73
N HIS A 127 -12.54 -8.75 11.17
CA HIS A 127 -12.17 -7.64 10.30
C HIS A 127 -10.86 -6.99 10.74
N LYS A 128 -10.32 -6.13 9.87
CA LYS A 128 -9.02 -5.47 10.04
C LYS A 128 -9.13 -3.96 9.89
N GLU A 129 -7.99 -3.30 9.95
CA GLU A 129 -7.82 -1.86 9.94
C GLU A 129 -8.57 -1.12 8.83
N ASN A 130 -8.41 -1.50 7.55
CA ASN A 130 -9.06 -0.75 6.47
C ASN A 130 -10.59 -0.87 6.53
N TRP A 131 -11.11 -2.07 6.81
CA TRP A 131 -12.53 -2.26 7.03
C TRP A 131 -13.03 -1.41 8.21
N GLY A 132 -12.30 -1.36 9.32
CA GLY A 132 -12.66 -0.53 10.47
C GLY A 132 -12.68 0.96 10.16
N ALA A 133 -11.74 1.44 9.33
CA ALA A 133 -11.75 2.81 8.84
C ALA A 133 -12.93 3.08 7.89
N ALA A 134 -13.24 2.15 6.97
CA ALA A 134 -14.36 2.27 6.06
C ALA A 134 -15.71 2.32 6.78
N GLU A 135 -15.93 1.40 7.71
CA GLU A 135 -17.16 1.33 8.51
C GLU A 135 -17.30 2.58 9.39
N THR A 136 -16.21 3.01 10.05
CA THR A 136 -16.23 4.23 10.85
C THR A 136 -16.59 5.46 10.02
N PHE A 137 -15.94 5.63 8.86
CA PHE A 137 -16.22 6.76 7.98
C PHE A 137 -17.65 6.72 7.43
N TYR A 138 -18.11 5.55 7.00
CA TYR A 138 -19.49 5.34 6.57
C TYR A 138 -20.50 5.69 7.67
N GLN A 139 -20.31 5.24 8.91
CA GLN A 139 -21.22 5.53 10.02
C GLN A 139 -21.25 7.01 10.36
N ILE A 140 -20.09 7.69 10.36
CA ILE A 140 -20.01 9.15 10.54
C ILE A 140 -20.81 9.86 9.46
N VAL A 141 -20.59 9.54 8.18
CA VAL A 141 -21.31 10.15 7.06
C VAL A 141 -22.81 9.88 7.16
N ARG A 142 -23.21 8.63 7.38
CA ARG A 142 -24.61 8.21 7.44
C ARG A 142 -25.39 8.90 8.56
N GLN A 143 -24.76 9.13 9.71
CA GLN A 143 -25.42 9.69 10.89
C GLN A 143 -25.37 11.22 10.92
N LEU A 144 -24.35 11.84 10.32
CA LEU A 144 -24.18 13.30 10.39
C LEU A 144 -24.58 14.06 9.12
N ALA A 145 -24.54 13.45 7.93
CA ALA A 145 -24.89 14.15 6.69
C ALA A 145 -26.35 14.62 6.72
N ASP A 146 -26.58 15.92 6.58
CA ASP A 146 -27.92 16.50 6.62
C ASP A 146 -28.59 16.31 5.26
N LYS A 147 -29.66 15.52 5.24
CA LYS A 147 -30.42 15.20 4.02
C LYS A 147 -31.15 16.41 3.43
N ALA A 148 -31.34 17.48 4.20
CA ALA A 148 -31.91 18.74 3.70
C ALA A 148 -30.87 19.62 2.98
N ARG A 149 -29.57 19.43 3.24
CA ARG A 149 -28.48 20.19 2.62
C ARG A 149 -28.05 19.53 1.33
N VAL A 150 -28.64 20.00 0.22
CA VAL A 150 -28.34 19.54 -1.14
C VAL A 150 -27.63 20.61 -1.95
N ALA A 151 -26.98 20.20 -3.03
CA ALA A 151 -26.28 21.13 -3.92
C ALA A 151 -27.22 22.24 -4.42
N PRO A 152 -26.86 23.52 -4.23
CA PRO A 152 -27.68 24.62 -4.73
C PRO A 152 -27.64 24.64 -6.26
N ALA A 153 -28.62 25.33 -6.86
CA ALA A 153 -28.67 25.57 -8.30
C ALA A 153 -27.32 26.12 -8.81
N ARG A 154 -26.93 25.72 -10.02
CA ARG A 154 -25.59 26.00 -10.55
C ARG A 154 -25.37 27.47 -10.91
N ASP A 155 -26.42 28.31 -10.98
CA ASP A 155 -26.45 29.77 -11.23
C ASP A 155 -25.08 30.51 -11.26
N GLY A 156 -24.26 30.24 -12.29
CA GLY A 156 -22.92 30.81 -12.43
C GLY A 156 -21.86 30.37 -11.41
N ARG A 157 -22.18 29.50 -10.43
CA ARG A 157 -21.21 28.96 -9.46
C ARG A 157 -20.28 27.95 -10.11
N ARG A 158 -19.07 27.87 -9.57
CA ARG A 158 -18.13 26.79 -9.88
C ARG A 158 -18.68 25.45 -9.40
N LEU A 159 -18.35 24.40 -10.13
CA LEU A 159 -18.65 23.03 -9.74
C LEU A 159 -17.92 22.70 -8.45
N ARG A 160 -18.50 21.82 -7.65
CA ARG A 160 -17.97 21.41 -6.35
C ARG A 160 -17.93 19.90 -6.23
N ALA A 161 -16.79 19.37 -5.81
CA ALA A 161 -16.64 17.95 -5.55
C ALA A 161 -16.19 17.71 -4.11
N ASN A 162 -16.64 16.63 -3.49
CA ASN A 162 -15.99 16.14 -2.27
C ASN A 162 -14.79 15.26 -2.63
N LEU A 163 -13.73 15.29 -1.82
CA LEU A 163 -12.65 14.29 -1.86
C LEU A 163 -12.88 13.29 -0.73
N LEU A 164 -13.09 12.02 -1.07
CA LEU A 164 -13.43 10.97 -0.11
C LEU A 164 -12.33 9.91 -0.02
N GLY A 165 -11.99 9.52 1.21
CA GLY A 165 -11.10 8.39 1.51
C GLY A 165 -9.81 8.73 2.24
N PRO A 166 -9.15 9.88 2.02
CA PRO A 166 -7.93 10.19 2.74
C PRO A 166 -8.14 10.19 4.26
N THR A 167 -7.31 9.44 4.99
CA THR A 167 -7.23 9.29 6.45
C THR A 167 -5.85 9.69 7.01
N ALA A 168 -5.74 9.75 8.35
CA ALA A 168 -4.45 9.69 9.01
C ALA A 168 -3.79 8.30 8.80
N LEU A 169 -2.46 8.23 8.89
CA LEU A 169 -1.64 7.06 8.55
C LEU A 169 -1.82 6.44 7.15
N GLY A 170 -2.54 7.08 6.24
CA GLY A 170 -2.63 6.60 4.87
C GLY A 170 -1.38 6.89 4.05
N PHE A 171 -1.02 5.98 3.14
CA PHE A 171 0.17 6.12 2.30
C PHE A 171 0.04 7.34 1.38
N ARG A 172 0.90 8.34 1.61
CA ARG A 172 1.03 9.59 0.82
C ARG A 172 -0.23 10.47 0.69
N HIS A 173 -1.28 10.14 1.43
CA HIS A 173 -2.57 10.85 1.41
C HIS A 173 -2.46 12.36 1.55
N ARG A 174 -1.54 12.86 2.38
CA ARG A 174 -1.28 14.30 2.55
C ARG A 174 -1.00 14.99 1.21
N ASP A 175 -0.12 14.41 0.41
CA ASP A 175 0.34 15.01 -0.84
C ASP A 175 -0.61 14.69 -1.99
N ASP A 176 -1.28 13.53 -1.96
CA ASP A 176 -2.29 13.17 -2.96
C ASP A 176 -3.52 14.10 -2.91
N ILE A 177 -3.94 14.52 -1.71
CA ILE A 177 -4.98 15.55 -1.57
C ILE A 177 -4.58 16.82 -2.32
N ILE A 178 -3.32 17.26 -2.16
CA ILE A 178 -2.81 18.49 -2.79
C ILE A 178 -2.85 18.35 -4.32
N GLU A 179 -2.34 17.26 -4.86
CA GLU A 179 -2.28 17.05 -6.31
C GLU A 179 -3.66 16.90 -6.94
N VAL A 180 -4.56 16.13 -6.34
CA VAL A 180 -5.92 15.99 -6.88
C VAL A 180 -6.69 17.31 -6.76
N THR A 181 -6.50 18.07 -5.68
CA THR A 181 -7.11 19.40 -5.54
C THR A 181 -6.62 20.34 -6.64
N LYS A 182 -5.33 20.34 -6.97
CA LYS A 182 -4.77 21.13 -8.08
C LYS A 182 -5.35 20.70 -9.44
N LEU A 183 -5.45 19.39 -9.68
CA LEU A 183 -6.03 18.85 -10.91
C LEU A 183 -7.49 19.31 -11.08
N LEU A 184 -8.32 19.17 -10.04
CA LEU A 184 -9.72 19.62 -10.07
C LEU A 184 -9.85 21.14 -10.26
N ALA A 185 -9.01 21.92 -9.57
CA ALA A 185 -9.01 23.38 -9.71
C ALA A 185 -8.69 23.81 -11.15
N GLY A 186 -7.76 23.11 -11.82
CA GLY A 186 -7.42 23.30 -13.23
C GLY A 186 -8.60 23.00 -14.19
N LEU A 187 -9.52 22.13 -13.79
CA LEU A 187 -10.77 21.84 -14.51
C LEU A 187 -11.92 22.80 -14.15
N GLY A 188 -11.68 23.79 -13.28
CA GLY A 188 -12.73 24.70 -12.81
C GLY A 188 -13.64 24.12 -11.73
N ILE A 189 -13.20 23.07 -11.03
CA ILE A 189 -13.95 22.37 -9.98
C ILE A 189 -13.31 22.69 -8.63
N ASP A 190 -14.10 23.19 -7.68
CA ASP A 190 -13.67 23.48 -6.32
C ASP A 190 -13.86 22.26 -5.43
N VAL A 191 -12.94 22.04 -4.48
CA VAL A 191 -13.14 21.02 -3.45
C VAL A 191 -14.06 21.60 -2.37
N HIS A 192 -15.19 20.93 -2.14
CA HIS A 192 -16.16 21.31 -1.10
C HIS A 192 -15.74 20.80 0.27
N VAL A 193 -15.66 19.47 0.42
CA VAL A 193 -15.17 18.82 1.64
C VAL A 193 -14.17 17.72 1.26
N CYS A 194 -13.01 17.71 1.91
CA CYS A 194 -12.11 16.56 1.93
C CYS A 194 -12.38 15.78 3.23
N ALA A 195 -12.76 14.51 3.14
CA ALA A 195 -13.15 13.69 4.28
C ALA A 195 -12.66 12.24 4.17
N PRO A 196 -12.29 11.60 5.30
CA PRO A 196 -12.29 12.15 6.65
C PRO A 196 -11.15 13.16 6.93
N MET A 197 -9.99 13.04 6.29
CA MET A 197 -8.81 13.89 6.56
C MET A 197 -9.09 15.38 6.39
N GLY A 198 -8.93 16.15 7.46
CA GLY A 198 -9.09 17.60 7.52
C GLY A 198 -10.52 18.09 7.79
N SER A 199 -11.53 17.21 7.73
CA SER A 199 -12.94 17.58 7.96
C SER A 199 -13.32 17.69 9.44
N THR A 200 -14.37 18.46 9.73
CA THR A 200 -15.05 18.45 11.03
C THR A 200 -16.41 17.73 10.92
N PRO A 201 -16.99 17.23 12.03
CA PRO A 201 -18.37 16.75 12.05
C PRO A 201 -19.37 17.74 11.43
N ALA A 202 -19.23 19.04 11.70
CA ALA A 202 -20.05 20.08 11.07
C ALA A 202 -19.87 20.13 9.54
N ALA A 203 -18.66 19.95 9.01
CA ALA A 203 -18.42 19.88 7.57
C ALA A 203 -19.09 18.65 6.94
N ILE A 204 -19.08 17.51 7.64
CA ILE A 204 -19.77 16.27 7.17
C ILE A 204 -21.26 16.51 6.95
N THR A 205 -21.91 17.36 7.76
CA THR A 205 -23.34 17.69 7.59
C THR A 205 -23.65 18.28 6.21
N GLY A 206 -22.68 18.96 5.59
CA GLY A 206 -22.82 19.60 4.28
C GLY A 206 -22.35 18.76 3.10
N LEU A 207 -22.04 17.47 3.25
CA LEU A 207 -21.55 16.65 2.13
C LEU A 207 -22.51 16.60 0.94
N GLY A 208 -23.82 16.67 1.19
CA GLY A 208 -24.87 16.71 0.17
C GLY A 208 -24.84 17.95 -0.75
N GLU A 209 -24.07 18.98 -0.40
CA GLU A 209 -23.98 20.23 -1.17
C GLU A 209 -23.00 20.17 -2.36
N ALA A 210 -22.21 19.09 -2.47
CA ALA A 210 -21.35 18.86 -3.63
C ALA A 210 -22.14 18.34 -4.83
N ASP A 211 -21.64 18.62 -6.04
CA ASP A 211 -22.23 18.13 -7.30
C ASP A 211 -21.94 16.63 -7.51
N PHE A 212 -20.77 16.17 -7.08
CA PHE A 212 -20.34 14.78 -7.17
C PHE A 212 -19.23 14.48 -6.15
N ASN A 213 -18.83 13.21 -6.05
CA ASN A 213 -17.76 12.79 -5.15
C ASN A 213 -16.56 12.23 -5.92
N VAL A 214 -15.36 12.53 -5.47
CA VAL A 214 -14.12 11.90 -5.95
C VAL A 214 -13.67 10.92 -4.89
N VAL A 215 -13.66 9.63 -5.23
CA VAL A 215 -13.16 8.57 -4.34
C VAL A 215 -11.69 8.34 -4.65
N LEU A 216 -10.81 8.64 -3.68
CA LEU A 216 -9.37 8.47 -3.83
C LEU A 216 -8.90 7.10 -3.34
N TYR A 217 -9.53 6.59 -2.28
CA TYR A 217 -9.15 5.34 -1.63
C TYR A 217 -10.40 4.48 -1.42
N PRO A 218 -10.72 3.58 -2.37
CA PRO A 218 -11.89 2.70 -2.29
C PRO A 218 -11.97 1.89 -1.00
N GLU A 219 -10.83 1.45 -0.48
CA GLU A 219 -10.72 0.69 0.78
C GLU A 219 -11.32 1.41 1.97
N ILE A 220 -11.45 2.75 1.90
CA ILE A 220 -11.95 3.59 2.98
C ILE A 220 -13.29 4.24 2.61
N ALA A 221 -13.44 4.72 1.38
CA ALA A 221 -14.55 5.61 1.02
C ALA A 221 -15.66 4.97 0.19
N HIS A 222 -15.49 3.74 -0.32
CA HIS A 222 -16.45 3.18 -1.26
C HIS A 222 -17.87 3.06 -0.67
N GLU A 223 -18.01 2.59 0.57
CA GLU A 223 -19.32 2.44 1.22
C GLU A 223 -19.98 3.80 1.52
N ALA A 224 -19.20 4.79 1.97
CA ALA A 224 -19.70 6.16 2.16
C ALA A 224 -20.15 6.79 0.83
N ALA A 225 -19.37 6.62 -0.24
CA ALA A 225 -19.72 7.13 -1.57
C ALA A 225 -21.00 6.48 -2.14
N ARG A 226 -21.16 5.17 -1.99
CA ARG A 226 -22.39 4.45 -2.38
C ARG A 226 -23.61 4.95 -1.62
N TRP A 227 -23.45 5.24 -0.33
CA TRP A 227 -24.53 5.80 0.47
C TRP A 227 -24.88 7.23 0.04
N LEU A 228 -23.88 8.07 -0.26
CA LEU A 228 -24.09 9.43 -0.77
C LEU A 228 -24.77 9.41 -2.15
N GLU A 229 -24.39 8.50 -3.04
CA GLU A 229 -25.06 8.31 -4.34
C GLU A 229 -26.53 7.94 -4.15
N LYS A 230 -26.83 6.97 -3.28
CA LYS A 230 -28.22 6.54 -3.01
C LYS A 230 -29.06 7.65 -2.35
N THR A 231 -28.44 8.46 -1.48
CA THR A 231 -29.16 9.42 -0.64
C THR A 231 -29.31 10.79 -1.29
N PHE A 232 -28.25 11.27 -1.96
CA PHE A 232 -28.17 12.61 -2.55
C PHE A 232 -28.12 12.61 -4.08
N GLY A 233 -28.03 11.44 -4.73
CA GLY A 233 -27.88 11.34 -6.18
C GLY A 233 -26.49 11.76 -6.69
N GLN A 234 -25.51 11.90 -5.80
CA GLN A 234 -24.15 12.30 -6.13
C GLN A 234 -23.38 11.13 -6.76
N LYS A 235 -23.11 11.23 -8.06
CA LYS A 235 -22.21 10.28 -8.74
C LYS A 235 -20.81 10.35 -8.13
N TYR A 236 -20.01 9.30 -8.35
CA TYR A 236 -18.63 9.30 -7.91
C TYR A 236 -17.68 8.62 -8.87
N THR A 237 -16.42 9.05 -8.85
CA THR A 237 -15.35 8.51 -9.68
C THR A 237 -14.99 7.09 -9.28
N LYS A 238 -14.60 6.28 -10.26
CA LYS A 238 -14.15 4.90 -10.11
C LYS A 238 -12.67 4.75 -10.43
N THR A 239 -12.13 5.63 -11.27
CA THR A 239 -10.73 5.63 -11.65
C THR A 239 -9.90 6.34 -10.57
N ILE A 240 -8.85 5.66 -10.10
CA ILE A 240 -7.90 6.24 -9.14
C ILE A 240 -6.72 6.83 -9.92
N PRO A 241 -6.39 8.13 -9.76
CA PRO A 241 -5.42 8.82 -10.62
C PRO A 241 -3.96 8.53 -10.22
N ILE A 242 -3.55 7.26 -10.13
CA ILE A 242 -2.15 6.86 -9.90
C ILE A 242 -1.56 6.35 -11.22
N GLY A 243 -0.55 7.08 -11.74
CA GLY A 243 0.02 6.87 -13.07
C GLY A 243 -0.52 7.85 -14.12
N VAL A 244 0.21 8.03 -15.22
CA VAL A 244 -0.13 9.03 -16.24
C VAL A 244 -1.43 8.65 -16.96
N ASN A 245 -1.56 7.39 -17.37
CA ASN A 245 -2.73 6.91 -18.10
C ASN A 245 -3.98 6.93 -17.21
N ALA A 246 -3.86 6.47 -15.97
CA ALA A 246 -4.96 6.49 -15.01
C ALA A 246 -5.38 7.93 -14.65
N THR A 247 -4.44 8.87 -14.56
CA THR A 247 -4.75 10.30 -14.35
C THR A 247 -5.53 10.88 -15.53
N ARG A 248 -5.15 10.55 -16.77
CA ARG A 248 -5.89 10.99 -17.97
C ARG A 248 -7.32 10.45 -17.98
N GLU A 249 -7.49 9.17 -17.65
CA GLU A 249 -8.82 8.54 -17.55
C GLU A 249 -9.66 9.12 -16.42
N PHE A 250 -9.05 9.41 -15.27
CA PHE A 250 -9.70 10.09 -14.16
C PHE A 250 -10.19 11.48 -14.57
N VAL A 251 -9.36 12.28 -15.25
CA VAL A 251 -9.77 13.60 -15.78
C VAL A 251 -10.95 13.46 -16.74
N ALA A 252 -10.92 12.49 -17.65
CA ALA A 252 -12.03 12.23 -18.56
C ALA A 252 -13.31 11.81 -17.83
N GLU A 253 -13.21 10.94 -16.81
CA GLU A 253 -14.33 10.51 -15.97
C GLU A 253 -14.93 11.69 -15.18
N VAL A 254 -14.08 12.51 -14.57
CA VAL A 254 -14.50 13.72 -13.85
C VAL A 254 -15.25 14.67 -14.78
N CYS A 255 -14.69 14.95 -15.97
CA CYS A 255 -15.34 15.81 -16.97
C CYS A 255 -16.70 15.25 -17.40
N ALA A 256 -16.81 13.93 -17.60
CA ALA A 256 -18.06 13.27 -17.95
C ALA A 256 -19.12 13.35 -16.84
N ILE A 257 -18.72 13.16 -15.58
CA ILE A 257 -19.61 13.31 -14.41
C ILE A 257 -20.08 14.76 -14.27
N ALA A 258 -19.15 15.71 -14.41
CA ALA A 258 -19.36 17.15 -14.26
C ALA A 258 -20.11 17.81 -15.44
N GLY A 259 -20.20 17.12 -16.59
CA GLY A 259 -20.78 17.66 -17.81
C GLY A 259 -19.98 18.83 -18.39
N ILE A 260 -18.65 18.75 -18.33
CA ILE A 260 -17.72 19.73 -18.91
C ILE A 260 -16.83 19.07 -19.96
N GLU A 261 -16.24 19.87 -20.84
CA GLU A 261 -15.31 19.37 -21.86
C GLU A 261 -13.98 18.95 -21.23
N ALA A 262 -13.46 17.79 -21.65
CA ALA A 262 -12.15 17.32 -21.22
C ALA A 262 -11.03 18.05 -21.98
N PRO A 263 -9.92 18.43 -21.32
CA PRO A 263 -8.78 19.02 -22.01
C PRO A 263 -8.17 18.04 -23.01
N VAL A 264 -7.77 18.55 -24.19
CA VAL A 264 -7.28 17.74 -25.33
C VAL A 264 -5.92 17.08 -25.04
N ASP A 265 -5.09 17.67 -24.18
CA ASP A 265 -3.83 17.07 -23.71
C ASP A 265 -3.44 17.68 -22.35
N PRO A 266 -3.84 17.07 -21.22
CA PRO A 266 -3.40 17.54 -19.92
C PRO A 266 -1.89 17.32 -19.77
N ASP A 267 -1.17 18.31 -19.26
CA ASP A 267 0.28 18.25 -19.02
C ASP A 267 0.64 16.99 -18.24
N ALA A 268 1.30 16.05 -18.92
CA ALA A 268 1.56 14.71 -18.40
C ALA A 268 2.77 14.64 -17.46
N GLY A 269 3.38 15.77 -17.13
CA GLY A 269 4.58 15.81 -16.31
C GLY A 269 5.82 15.30 -17.04
N ARG A 270 6.84 14.90 -16.27
CA ARG A 270 8.17 14.52 -16.76
C ARG A 270 8.24 13.03 -17.08
N MET A 271 7.61 12.17 -16.27
CA MET A 271 7.70 10.71 -16.40
C MET A 271 7.56 10.18 -17.85
N PRO A 272 6.62 10.64 -18.70
CA PRO A 272 6.52 10.12 -20.07
C PRO A 272 7.78 10.31 -20.91
N TRP A 273 8.49 11.44 -20.77
CA TRP A 273 9.77 11.64 -21.47
C TRP A 273 10.89 10.81 -20.86
N TRP A 274 10.95 10.74 -19.52
CA TRP A 274 11.99 9.99 -18.81
C TRP A 274 11.93 8.50 -19.17
N SER A 275 10.73 7.91 -19.16
CA SER A 275 10.51 6.52 -19.57
C SER A 275 10.84 6.26 -21.05
N ARG A 276 10.54 7.20 -21.96
CA ARG A 276 10.87 7.07 -23.39
C ARG A 276 12.31 7.39 -23.75
N SER A 277 13.07 8.00 -22.85
CA SER A 277 14.45 8.38 -23.10
C SER A 277 15.33 7.14 -23.29
N VAL A 278 16.43 7.27 -24.04
CA VAL A 278 17.32 6.14 -24.35
C VAL A 278 17.90 5.48 -23.10
N ASP A 279 18.09 6.25 -22.03
CA ASP A 279 18.60 5.74 -20.76
C ASP A 279 17.64 4.75 -20.10
N SER A 280 16.34 4.83 -20.37
CA SER A 280 15.34 3.90 -19.84
C SER A 280 15.21 2.60 -20.65
N THR A 281 15.95 2.44 -21.76
CA THR A 281 15.83 1.24 -22.62
C THR A 281 16.11 -0.05 -21.86
N TYR A 282 17.07 -0.04 -20.92
CA TYR A 282 17.43 -1.21 -20.10
C TYR A 282 16.32 -1.66 -19.11
N LEU A 283 15.32 -0.81 -18.86
CA LEU A 283 14.16 -1.16 -18.03
C LEU A 283 13.24 -2.16 -18.74
N THR A 284 13.25 -2.16 -20.08
CA THR A 284 12.37 -3.00 -20.90
C THR A 284 12.52 -4.48 -20.55
N GLY A 285 11.42 -5.11 -20.16
CA GLY A 285 11.37 -6.53 -19.84
C GLY A 285 11.93 -6.90 -18.47
N LYS A 286 12.40 -5.94 -17.66
CA LYS A 286 12.80 -6.23 -16.27
C LYS A 286 11.59 -6.78 -15.50
N ARG A 287 11.82 -7.86 -14.77
CA ARG A 287 10.75 -8.65 -14.14
C ARG A 287 10.37 -8.06 -12.78
N VAL A 288 9.11 -7.70 -12.58
CA VAL A 288 8.64 -7.07 -11.34
C VAL A 288 7.60 -7.92 -10.61
N PHE A 289 7.75 -8.05 -9.29
CA PHE A 289 6.74 -8.62 -8.40
C PHE A 289 6.06 -7.50 -7.62
N ILE A 290 4.72 -7.49 -7.58
CA ILE A 290 3.92 -6.39 -7.04
C ILE A 290 2.99 -6.90 -5.93
N PHE A 291 3.04 -6.25 -4.77
CA PHE A 291 2.20 -6.59 -3.61
C PHE A 291 1.83 -5.35 -2.79
N GLY A 292 0.64 -5.32 -2.18
CA GLY A 292 0.18 -4.21 -1.36
C GLY A 292 -1.32 -4.25 -1.10
N ASP A 293 -1.93 -3.12 -0.75
CA ASP A 293 -3.37 -2.97 -0.94
C ASP A 293 -3.73 -3.03 -2.44
N ALA A 294 -4.97 -3.40 -2.73
CA ALA A 294 -5.42 -3.60 -4.09
C ALA A 294 -5.32 -2.34 -4.96
N THR A 295 -5.67 -1.15 -4.43
CA THR A 295 -5.62 0.10 -5.19
C THR A 295 -4.22 0.39 -5.71
N HIS A 296 -3.21 0.34 -4.84
CA HIS A 296 -1.82 0.63 -5.22
C HIS A 296 -1.22 -0.50 -6.06
N ALA A 297 -1.53 -1.77 -5.76
CA ALA A 297 -1.01 -2.91 -6.52
C ALA A 297 -1.55 -2.93 -7.96
N VAL A 298 -2.84 -2.66 -8.17
CA VAL A 298 -3.45 -2.57 -9.52
C VAL A 298 -2.87 -1.39 -10.29
N ALA A 299 -2.75 -0.22 -9.66
CA ALA A 299 -2.13 0.94 -10.28
C ALA A 299 -0.65 0.68 -10.63
N ALA A 300 0.09 0.02 -9.74
CA ALA A 300 1.49 -0.30 -9.96
C ALA A 300 1.69 -1.28 -11.12
N ALA A 301 0.86 -2.31 -11.22
CA ALA A 301 0.92 -3.25 -12.34
C ALA A 301 0.67 -2.56 -13.69
N ARG A 302 -0.26 -1.60 -13.72
CA ARG A 302 -0.54 -0.81 -14.91
C ARG A 302 0.66 0.06 -15.30
N ILE A 303 1.21 0.82 -14.37
CA ILE A 303 2.37 1.69 -14.62
C ILE A 303 3.58 0.87 -15.06
N ALA A 304 3.87 -0.23 -14.35
CA ALA A 304 4.96 -1.13 -14.67
C ALA A 304 4.88 -1.62 -16.12
N SER A 305 3.72 -2.13 -16.54
CA SER A 305 3.55 -2.72 -17.87
C SER A 305 3.39 -1.68 -18.98
N GLU A 306 2.56 -0.66 -18.80
CA GLU A 306 2.15 0.27 -19.87
C GLU A 306 3.00 1.54 -19.95
N GLU A 307 3.62 1.95 -18.85
CA GLU A 307 4.32 3.24 -18.76
C GLU A 307 5.83 3.10 -18.58
N LEU A 308 6.32 1.99 -18.00
CA LEU A 308 7.76 1.74 -17.75
C LEU A 308 8.34 0.56 -18.55
N GLY A 309 7.50 -0.31 -19.13
CA GLY A 309 7.94 -1.44 -19.93
C GLY A 309 8.47 -2.64 -19.15
N PHE A 310 8.15 -2.77 -17.86
CA PHE A 310 8.46 -3.94 -17.04
C PHE A 310 7.55 -5.14 -17.40
N GLU A 311 8.06 -6.35 -17.16
CA GLU A 311 7.28 -7.60 -17.20
C GLU A 311 6.73 -7.88 -15.80
N VAL A 312 5.40 -7.83 -15.63
CA VAL A 312 4.75 -8.20 -14.36
C VAL A 312 4.75 -9.71 -14.21
N VAL A 313 5.48 -10.23 -13.21
CA VAL A 313 5.66 -11.68 -12.99
C VAL A 313 5.00 -12.19 -11.72
N GLY A 314 4.41 -11.29 -10.92
CA GLY A 314 3.57 -11.61 -9.78
C GLY A 314 2.77 -10.39 -9.35
N LEU A 315 1.52 -10.61 -8.97
CA LEU A 315 0.60 -9.56 -8.53
C LEU A 315 -0.29 -10.09 -7.40
N GLY A 316 -0.34 -9.38 -6.29
CA GLY A 316 -1.16 -9.75 -5.16
C GLY A 316 -1.61 -8.61 -4.26
N CYS A 317 -2.52 -8.93 -3.34
CA CYS A 317 -2.90 -8.04 -2.25
C CYS A 317 -3.20 -8.79 -0.94
N TYR A 318 -3.19 -8.03 0.16
CA TYR A 318 -3.56 -8.54 1.49
C TYR A 318 -5.04 -8.29 1.86
N ASN A 319 -5.68 -7.28 1.26
CA ASN A 319 -7.06 -6.88 1.56
C ASN A 319 -8.07 -7.70 0.72
N ARG A 320 -8.63 -8.74 1.33
CA ARG A 320 -9.48 -9.74 0.66
C ARG A 320 -10.77 -9.15 0.07
N GLU A 321 -11.25 -8.03 0.60
CA GLU A 321 -12.42 -7.29 0.13
C GLU A 321 -12.29 -6.88 -1.34
N PHE A 322 -11.05 -6.70 -1.83
CA PHE A 322 -10.72 -6.27 -3.19
C PHE A 322 -10.08 -7.39 -4.04
N ALA A 323 -10.23 -8.64 -3.61
CA ALA A 323 -9.68 -9.80 -4.32
C ALA A 323 -10.15 -9.87 -5.79
N ARG A 324 -11.37 -9.41 -6.09
CA ARG A 324 -11.91 -9.39 -7.45
C ARG A 324 -11.12 -8.47 -8.38
N ASP A 325 -10.68 -7.32 -7.87
CA ASP A 325 -9.95 -6.32 -8.67
C ASP A 325 -8.56 -6.86 -9.00
N ILE A 326 -7.88 -7.48 -8.03
CA ILE A 326 -6.60 -8.17 -8.25
C ILE A 326 -6.73 -9.33 -9.23
N ARG A 327 -7.77 -10.18 -9.10
CA ARG A 327 -7.99 -11.28 -10.06
C ARG A 327 -8.16 -10.77 -11.49
N THR A 328 -8.92 -9.67 -11.64
CA THR A 328 -9.16 -9.05 -12.95
C THR A 328 -7.88 -8.46 -13.52
N ALA A 329 -7.09 -7.77 -12.70
CA ALA A 329 -5.81 -7.20 -13.12
C ALA A 329 -4.77 -8.29 -13.45
N ALA A 330 -4.64 -9.32 -12.61
CA ALA A 330 -3.68 -10.42 -12.79
C ALA A 330 -3.93 -11.18 -14.11
N ALA A 331 -5.20 -11.39 -14.48
CA ALA A 331 -5.57 -12.02 -15.74
C ALA A 331 -5.06 -11.25 -16.97
N LYS A 332 -5.00 -9.91 -16.90
CA LYS A 332 -4.46 -9.06 -17.98
C LYS A 332 -2.97 -9.31 -18.24
N TYR A 333 -2.21 -9.67 -17.20
CA TYR A 333 -0.77 -9.91 -17.26
C TYR A 333 -0.41 -11.39 -17.32
N GLY A 334 -1.39 -12.30 -17.31
CA GLY A 334 -1.16 -13.75 -17.37
C GLY A 334 -0.48 -14.32 -16.12
N VAL A 335 -0.67 -13.69 -14.96
CA VAL A 335 -0.10 -14.14 -13.66
C VAL A 335 -1.19 -14.68 -12.75
N GLU A 336 -0.85 -15.63 -11.88
CA GLU A 336 -1.78 -16.13 -10.86
C GLU A 336 -1.94 -15.06 -9.76
N PRO A 337 -3.17 -14.63 -9.44
CA PRO A 337 -3.40 -13.62 -8.41
C PRO A 337 -3.10 -14.15 -7.01
N LEU A 338 -2.26 -13.44 -6.26
CA LEU A 338 -1.91 -13.80 -4.89
C LEU A 338 -2.74 -13.00 -3.88
N ILE A 339 -3.78 -13.62 -3.29
CA ILE A 339 -4.60 -13.00 -2.24
C ILE A 339 -4.26 -13.66 -0.91
N THR A 340 -3.46 -13.00 -0.08
CA THR A 340 -3.03 -13.55 1.21
C THR A 340 -2.62 -12.44 2.18
N ASP A 341 -2.88 -12.64 3.46
CA ASP A 341 -2.38 -11.83 4.56
C ASP A 341 -1.22 -12.51 5.32
N ASP A 342 -0.77 -13.66 4.82
CA ASP A 342 0.39 -14.39 5.34
C ASP A 342 1.66 -13.99 4.57
N TYR A 343 2.59 -13.32 5.27
CA TYR A 343 3.84 -12.86 4.69
C TYR A 343 4.78 -13.98 4.24
N LEU A 344 4.66 -15.20 4.80
CA LEU A 344 5.49 -16.35 4.38
C LEU A 344 5.08 -16.83 2.99
N VAL A 345 3.78 -16.83 2.70
CA VAL A 345 3.26 -17.15 1.36
C VAL A 345 3.71 -16.10 0.35
N VAL A 346 3.76 -14.82 0.74
CA VAL A 346 4.28 -13.74 -0.12
C VAL A 346 5.77 -13.92 -0.38
N GLU A 347 6.55 -14.25 0.65
CA GLU A 347 7.97 -14.57 0.50
C GLU A 347 8.21 -15.71 -0.49
N ASP A 348 7.51 -16.83 -0.33
CA ASP A 348 7.65 -18.00 -1.18
C ASP A 348 7.30 -17.66 -2.64
N ALA A 349 6.26 -16.85 -2.85
CA ALA A 349 5.87 -16.39 -4.17
C ALA A 349 6.94 -15.48 -4.81
N ILE A 350 7.52 -14.53 -4.05
CA ILE A 350 8.61 -13.67 -4.52
C ILE A 350 9.84 -14.51 -4.89
N ALA A 351 10.22 -15.46 -4.03
CA ALA A 351 11.31 -16.36 -4.29
C ALA A 351 11.04 -17.19 -5.56
N ALA A 352 9.82 -17.70 -5.75
CA ALA A 352 9.42 -18.47 -6.92
C ALA A 352 9.38 -17.64 -8.23
N ALA A 353 9.09 -16.34 -8.17
CA ALA A 353 8.88 -15.50 -9.35
C ALA A 353 10.16 -15.18 -10.15
N ASN A 354 11.35 -15.24 -9.51
CA ASN A 354 12.62 -14.77 -10.11
C ASN A 354 12.53 -13.32 -10.61
N CYS A 355 11.93 -12.44 -9.82
CA CYS A 355 11.85 -11.01 -10.15
C CYS A 355 13.21 -10.30 -9.96
N GLU A 356 13.36 -9.16 -10.61
CA GLU A 356 14.50 -8.25 -10.50
C GLU A 356 14.16 -7.02 -9.66
N LEU A 357 12.88 -6.76 -9.41
CA LEU A 357 12.37 -5.67 -8.59
C LEU A 357 11.13 -6.15 -7.82
N VAL A 358 11.06 -5.78 -6.54
CA VAL A 358 9.87 -5.94 -5.71
C VAL A 358 9.24 -4.58 -5.44
N LEU A 359 8.02 -4.37 -5.88
CA LEU A 359 7.20 -3.20 -5.55
C LEU A 359 6.18 -3.62 -4.50
N GLY A 360 6.40 -3.23 -3.25
CA GLY A 360 5.75 -3.87 -2.11
C GLY A 360 5.37 -2.94 -0.97
N THR A 361 5.10 -3.54 0.18
CA THR A 361 4.95 -2.85 1.47
C THR A 361 6.28 -2.83 2.22
N GLN A 362 6.29 -2.34 3.46
CA GLN A 362 7.46 -2.44 4.33
C GLN A 362 7.88 -3.91 4.60
N MET A 363 6.94 -4.86 4.57
CA MET A 363 7.27 -6.29 4.73
C MET A 363 8.07 -6.82 3.54
N GLU A 364 7.65 -6.47 2.33
CA GLU A 364 8.35 -6.86 1.11
C GLU A 364 9.76 -6.26 1.06
N ARG A 365 9.99 -5.09 1.65
CA ARG A 365 11.36 -4.56 1.83
C ARG A 365 12.21 -5.48 2.71
N HIS A 366 11.65 -6.07 3.77
CA HIS A 366 12.36 -7.06 4.60
C HIS A 366 12.63 -8.35 3.83
N ILE A 367 11.65 -8.85 3.07
CA ILE A 367 11.78 -10.05 2.23
C ILE A 367 12.85 -9.83 1.16
N ALA A 368 12.75 -8.73 0.40
CA ALA A 368 13.67 -8.38 -0.67
C ALA A 368 15.11 -8.21 -0.15
N LYS A 369 15.31 -7.61 1.03
CA LYS A 369 16.63 -7.53 1.66
C LYS A 369 17.24 -8.91 1.92
N ARG A 370 16.44 -9.88 2.40
CA ARG A 370 16.91 -11.26 2.63
C ARG A 370 17.22 -11.98 1.33
N LEU A 371 16.38 -11.77 0.30
CA LEU A 371 16.56 -12.35 -1.03
C LEU A 371 17.58 -11.58 -1.91
N ARG A 372 18.15 -10.48 -1.39
CA ARG A 372 19.07 -9.57 -2.11
C ARG A 372 18.48 -9.02 -3.41
N LEU A 373 17.21 -8.63 -3.36
CA LEU A 373 16.48 -8.03 -4.47
C LEU A 373 16.30 -6.52 -4.25
N PRO A 374 16.40 -5.70 -5.32
CA PRO A 374 15.91 -4.33 -5.32
C PRO A 374 14.44 -4.24 -4.88
N CYS A 375 14.11 -3.21 -4.10
CA CYS A 375 12.73 -3.01 -3.62
C CYS A 375 12.37 -1.55 -3.46
N ALA A 376 11.12 -1.21 -3.83
CA ALA A 376 10.50 0.07 -3.56
C ALA A 376 9.15 -0.13 -2.84
N VAL A 377 8.82 0.77 -1.90
CA VAL A 377 7.54 0.73 -1.18
C VAL A 377 6.49 1.49 -1.97
N ILE A 378 5.35 0.84 -2.23
CA ILE A 378 4.23 1.39 -3.02
C ILE A 378 2.91 1.47 -2.24
N SER A 379 2.84 0.86 -1.06
CA SER A 379 1.59 0.72 -0.31
C SER A 379 1.86 0.55 1.19
N ALA A 380 0.85 0.85 2.00
CA ALA A 380 0.83 0.51 3.42
C ALA A 380 0.85 -1.03 3.62
N PRO A 381 1.28 -1.55 4.78
CA PRO A 381 1.85 -0.84 5.92
C PRO A 381 3.26 -0.31 5.61
N VAL A 382 3.55 0.87 6.17
CA VAL A 382 4.83 1.57 5.99
C VAL A 382 5.42 2.02 7.32
N HIS A 383 6.68 2.49 7.30
CA HIS A 383 7.33 3.12 8.45
C HIS A 383 7.61 4.60 8.18
N VAL A 384 8.18 5.31 9.15
CA VAL A 384 8.46 6.77 9.14
C VAL A 384 9.15 7.31 7.88
N GLN A 385 9.91 6.49 7.15
CA GLN A 385 10.60 6.90 5.92
C GLN A 385 9.62 7.27 4.80
N ASP A 386 8.45 6.63 4.80
CA ASP A 386 7.40 6.82 3.80
C ASP A 386 6.39 7.92 4.18
N PHE A 387 6.66 8.65 5.28
CA PHE A 387 6.06 9.93 5.64
C PHE A 387 7.09 11.06 5.53
N PRO A 388 7.57 11.38 4.32
CA PRO A 388 8.68 12.30 4.16
C PRO A 388 8.25 13.76 4.37
N ALA A 389 9.23 14.62 4.67
CA ALA A 389 9.03 16.06 4.77
C ALA A 389 8.82 16.72 3.39
N ARG A 390 9.43 16.18 2.33
CA ARG A 390 9.25 16.67 0.96
C ARG A 390 7.85 16.35 0.44
N HIS A 391 7.42 17.09 -0.58
CA HIS A 391 6.24 16.73 -1.35
C HIS A 391 6.50 15.43 -2.14
N SER A 392 5.62 14.44 -1.98
CA SER A 392 5.82 13.05 -2.41
C SER A 392 4.52 12.31 -2.79
N PRO A 393 3.65 12.91 -3.62
CA PRO A 393 2.40 12.26 -4.04
C PRO A 393 2.65 10.95 -4.79
N GLN A 394 1.62 10.11 -4.89
CA GLN A 394 1.51 9.01 -5.86
C GLN A 394 0.44 9.32 -6.92
N MET A 395 -0.50 10.19 -6.61
CA MET A 395 -1.56 10.62 -7.51
C MET A 395 -1.15 11.79 -8.40
N GLY A 396 -1.77 11.86 -9.57
CA GLY A 396 -1.57 12.92 -10.55
C GLY A 396 -0.22 12.85 -11.25
N PHE A 397 0.05 13.89 -12.05
CA PHE A 397 1.25 13.95 -12.89
C PHE A 397 2.55 14.15 -12.12
N GLU A 398 2.51 14.85 -10.97
CA GLU A 398 3.68 14.89 -10.08
C GLU A 398 3.89 13.55 -9.37
N GLY A 399 2.81 12.84 -9.00
CA GLY A 399 2.90 11.49 -8.47
C GLY A 399 3.59 10.52 -9.42
N ALA A 400 3.30 10.63 -10.72
CA ALA A 400 4.00 9.89 -11.77
C ALA A 400 5.53 10.17 -11.79
N ASN A 401 5.95 11.42 -11.60
CA ASN A 401 7.38 11.77 -11.50
C ASN A 401 8.03 11.12 -10.28
N VAL A 402 7.37 11.21 -9.11
CA VAL A 402 7.84 10.59 -7.86
C VAL A 402 7.94 9.07 -8.02
N ILE A 403 6.96 8.44 -8.67
CA ILE A 403 6.93 7.01 -8.96
C ILE A 403 8.13 6.59 -9.81
N PHE A 404 8.38 7.29 -10.92
CA PHE A 404 9.53 7.01 -11.79
C PHE A 404 10.84 6.99 -10.99
N ASP A 405 11.12 8.08 -10.27
CA ASP A 405 12.34 8.18 -9.47
C ASP A 405 12.41 7.08 -8.40
N THR A 406 11.29 6.80 -7.71
CA THR A 406 11.26 5.86 -6.59
C THR A 406 11.44 4.40 -7.04
N TRP A 407 10.89 4.01 -8.18
CA TRP A 407 10.92 2.61 -8.64
C TRP A 407 12.18 2.27 -9.44
N VAL A 408 12.74 3.26 -10.13
CA VAL A 408 13.98 3.09 -10.91
C VAL A 408 15.20 3.16 -10.00
N HIS A 409 15.18 4.00 -8.96
CA HIS A 409 16.33 4.21 -8.07
C HIS A 409 16.93 2.94 -7.43
N PRO A 410 16.17 1.91 -7.02
CA PRO A 410 16.74 0.68 -6.47
C PRO A 410 17.47 -0.20 -7.51
N LEU A 411 17.21 -0.02 -8.81
CA LEU A 411 17.83 -0.82 -9.86
C LEU A 411 19.27 -0.38 -10.11
N VAL A 412 20.14 -1.32 -10.48
CA VAL A 412 21.49 -1.02 -10.98
C VAL A 412 21.36 -0.15 -12.23
N MET A 413 22.15 0.93 -12.33
CA MET A 413 22.11 1.80 -13.50
C MET A 413 22.64 1.10 -14.75
N GLY A 414 22.13 1.44 -15.94
CA GLY A 414 22.38 0.69 -17.18
C GLY A 414 23.87 0.51 -17.55
N LEU A 415 24.71 1.53 -17.31
CA LEU A 415 26.16 1.42 -17.52
C LEU A 415 26.81 0.45 -16.53
N GLU A 416 26.44 0.53 -15.25
CA GLU A 416 26.95 -0.35 -14.21
C GLU A 416 26.55 -1.81 -14.48
N GLU A 417 25.32 -2.06 -14.95
CA GLU A 417 24.85 -3.39 -15.34
C GLU A 417 25.73 -4.00 -16.48
N HIS A 418 26.10 -3.18 -17.46
CA HIS A 418 27.01 -3.60 -18.53
C HIS A 418 28.44 -3.82 -18.02
N LEU A 419 28.94 -2.94 -17.16
CA LEU A 419 30.29 -3.03 -16.60
C LEU A 419 30.46 -4.25 -15.69
N LEU A 420 29.49 -4.55 -14.82
CA LEU A 420 29.47 -5.77 -14.00
C LEU A 420 29.51 -7.04 -14.88
N THR A 421 28.89 -6.98 -16.06
CA THR A 421 28.91 -8.09 -17.01
C THR A 421 30.27 -8.24 -17.69
N MET A 422 30.93 -7.12 -18.02
CA MET A 422 32.16 -7.06 -18.82
C MET A 422 33.46 -7.16 -18.00
N PHE A 423 33.46 -6.66 -16.75
CA PHE A 423 34.63 -6.53 -15.87
C PHE A 423 34.40 -7.17 -14.50
N ARG A 424 34.17 -8.48 -14.48
CA ARG A 424 33.74 -9.22 -13.27
C ARG A 424 34.79 -9.34 -12.16
N ASP A 425 36.06 -9.26 -12.53
CA ASP A 425 37.20 -9.38 -11.61
C ASP A 425 37.68 -8.01 -11.10
N ASP A 426 36.90 -6.94 -11.35
CA ASP A 426 37.21 -5.61 -10.86
C ASP A 426 36.97 -5.51 -9.35
N PHE A 427 37.92 -4.90 -8.63
CA PHE A 427 37.86 -4.81 -7.17
C PHE A 427 36.79 -3.84 -6.66
N GLU A 428 36.36 -2.89 -7.51
CA GLU A 428 35.36 -1.87 -7.21
C GLU A 428 33.99 -2.25 -7.81
N PHE A 429 33.96 -2.73 -9.06
CA PHE A 429 32.75 -3.13 -9.78
C PHE A 429 32.59 -4.66 -9.85
N SER A 430 32.14 -5.27 -8.75
CA SER A 430 31.86 -6.72 -8.69
C SER A 430 30.44 -7.02 -8.24
N ASP A 431 29.92 -8.21 -8.60
CA ASP A 431 28.62 -8.73 -8.15
C ASP A 431 28.44 -8.69 -6.63
N ALA A 432 29.54 -8.69 -5.87
CA ALA A 432 29.51 -8.64 -4.41
C ALA A 432 29.19 -7.24 -3.84
N ASN A 433 29.38 -6.16 -4.61
CA ASN A 433 29.35 -4.79 -4.11
C ASN A 433 27.99 -4.08 -4.29
N GLY A 434 27.04 -4.66 -5.04
CA GLY A 434 25.71 -4.07 -5.29
C GLY A 434 25.77 -2.77 -6.13
N PRO A 435 24.64 -2.04 -6.30
CA PRO A 435 24.59 -0.83 -7.10
C PRO A 435 25.46 0.31 -6.53
N SER A 436 26.34 0.87 -7.35
CA SER A 436 27.36 1.87 -7.00
C SER A 436 26.78 3.19 -6.50
N HIS A 437 25.60 3.59 -6.98
CA HIS A 437 24.92 4.82 -6.58
C HIS A 437 24.22 4.74 -5.22
N LEU A 438 24.10 3.54 -4.62
CA LEU A 438 23.45 3.34 -3.33
C LEU A 438 24.41 3.45 -2.13
N GLY A 439 25.69 3.77 -2.37
CA GLY A 439 26.72 3.94 -1.36
C GLY A 439 27.16 2.61 -0.73
N HIS A 440 28.47 2.39 -0.60
CA HIS A 440 29.00 1.19 0.06
C HIS A 440 28.73 1.25 1.56
N GLY A 441 27.63 0.63 2.01
CA GLY A 441 27.43 0.32 3.42
C GLY A 441 28.57 -0.58 3.90
N GLY A 442 29.51 -0.01 4.66
CA GLY A 442 30.74 -0.64 5.12
C GLY A 442 30.52 -2.03 5.72
N GLY A 443 30.81 -3.04 4.93
CA GLY A 443 30.94 -4.42 5.35
C GLY A 443 32.03 -5.02 4.49
N HIS A 444 33.28 -4.90 4.94
CA HIS A 444 34.33 -5.77 4.43
C HIS A 444 33.85 -7.21 4.58
N ALA A 445 33.55 -7.86 3.46
CA ALA A 445 33.34 -9.28 3.44
C ALA A 445 34.62 -9.93 3.99
N VAL A 446 34.54 -10.48 5.19
CA VAL A 446 35.59 -11.34 5.73
C VAL A 446 35.67 -12.53 4.79
N LYS A 447 36.78 -12.64 4.06
CA LYS A 447 37.10 -13.84 3.28
C LYS A 447 37.03 -15.05 4.23
N PRO A 448 36.26 -16.10 3.91
CA PRO A 448 36.39 -17.36 4.62
C PRO A 448 37.82 -17.87 4.39
N GLU A 449 38.54 -18.17 5.48
CA GLU A 449 39.81 -18.89 5.40
C GLU A 449 39.60 -20.21 4.66
N ALA A 450 40.46 -20.48 3.69
CA ALA A 450 40.47 -21.72 2.94
C ALA A 450 40.82 -22.87 3.89
N VAL A 451 39.88 -23.79 4.08
CA VAL A 451 40.14 -25.09 4.69
C VAL A 451 40.65 -26.01 3.57
N GLU A 452 41.85 -26.57 3.74
CA GLU A 452 42.42 -27.55 2.81
C GLU A 452 41.51 -28.80 2.72
N PRO A 453 41.24 -29.35 1.52
CA PRO A 453 40.43 -30.54 1.41
C PRO A 453 41.21 -31.78 1.84
N VAL A 454 40.59 -32.60 2.69
CA VAL A 454 41.01 -33.98 2.93
C VAL A 454 40.46 -34.83 1.79
N GLU A 455 41.34 -35.48 1.03
CA GLU A 455 40.96 -36.42 -0.04
C GLU A 455 40.23 -37.64 0.54
N LEU A 456 38.96 -37.79 0.16
CA LEU A 456 38.20 -39.02 0.30
C LEU A 456 37.96 -39.60 -1.08
N VAL A 457 38.45 -40.82 -1.28
CA VAL A 457 38.23 -41.63 -2.48
C VAL A 457 36.76 -42.06 -2.49
N THR A 458 35.98 -41.53 -3.43
CA THR A 458 34.60 -41.98 -3.69
C THR A 458 34.51 -42.74 -5.01
N VAL A 459 33.85 -43.90 -4.93
CA VAL A 459 33.50 -44.78 -6.04
C VAL A 459 32.54 -44.06 -6.99
N ALA A 460 32.76 -44.18 -8.30
CA ALA A 460 32.01 -43.52 -9.35
C ALA A 460 30.51 -43.86 -9.31
N ALA A 461 29.70 -42.88 -8.92
CA ALA A 461 28.28 -42.80 -9.25
C ALA A 461 28.14 -41.92 -10.51
N GLU A 462 27.13 -42.19 -11.33
CA GLU A 462 26.79 -41.33 -12.47
C GLU A 462 26.56 -39.89 -11.96
N PRO A 463 27.12 -38.87 -12.62
CA PRO A 463 27.08 -37.52 -12.10
C PRO A 463 25.66 -36.95 -12.19
N GLU A 464 24.96 -36.89 -11.06
CA GLU A 464 23.66 -36.22 -10.95
C GLU A 464 23.84 -34.75 -10.53
N GLY A 465 23.09 -33.85 -11.16
CA GLY A 465 23.07 -32.43 -10.84
C GLY A 465 24.10 -31.58 -11.62
N TRP A 466 24.31 -30.36 -11.14
CA TRP A 466 25.18 -29.36 -11.76
C TRP A 466 26.64 -29.81 -11.77
N GLN A 467 27.24 -29.88 -12.96
CA GLN A 467 28.66 -30.16 -13.10
C GLN A 467 29.50 -28.92 -12.77
N PRO A 468 30.73 -29.06 -12.22
CA PRO A 468 31.55 -27.92 -11.79
C PRO A 468 31.89 -26.91 -12.89
N ASP A 469 31.98 -27.35 -14.14
CA ASP A 469 32.11 -26.50 -15.33
C ASP A 469 30.80 -25.75 -15.66
N ALA A 470 29.65 -26.41 -15.56
CA ALA A 470 28.33 -25.79 -15.72
C ALA A 470 28.03 -24.75 -14.64
N GLU A 471 28.42 -25.00 -13.38
CA GLU A 471 28.29 -24.02 -12.29
C GLU A 471 29.15 -22.78 -12.55
N ARG A 472 30.39 -22.97 -13.00
CA ARG A 472 31.26 -21.86 -13.39
C ARG A 472 30.69 -21.08 -14.57
N GLU A 473 30.07 -21.76 -15.52
CA GLU A 473 29.39 -21.12 -16.65
C GLU A 473 28.12 -20.37 -16.21
N LEU A 474 27.33 -20.93 -15.28
CA LEU A 474 26.17 -20.26 -14.68
C LEU A 474 26.57 -18.98 -13.94
N MET A 475 27.72 -19.00 -13.25
CA MET A 475 28.27 -17.80 -12.61
C MET A 475 28.66 -16.71 -13.60
N LYS A 476 28.79 -17.04 -14.90
CA LYS A 476 28.96 -16.03 -15.96
C LYS A 476 27.67 -15.29 -16.32
N ILE A 477 26.52 -15.72 -15.83
CA ILE A 477 25.25 -15.05 -16.06
C ILE A 477 25.09 -13.94 -15.00
N PRO A 478 24.69 -12.70 -15.37
CA PRO A 478 24.51 -11.60 -14.42
C PRO A 478 23.61 -11.98 -13.25
N PHE A 479 23.94 -11.55 -12.03
CA PHE A 479 23.34 -12.10 -10.80
C PHE A 479 21.80 -12.04 -10.78
N PHE A 480 21.21 -10.97 -11.32
CA PHE A 480 19.77 -10.71 -11.33
C PHE A 480 18.98 -11.62 -12.29
N VAL A 481 19.60 -12.12 -13.36
CA VAL A 481 19.01 -13.13 -14.26
C VAL A 481 19.51 -14.56 -14.00
N ARG A 482 20.56 -14.72 -13.19
CA ARG A 482 21.18 -16.02 -12.87
C ARG A 482 20.19 -17.01 -12.26
N GLY A 483 19.32 -16.55 -11.34
CA GLY A 483 18.28 -17.39 -10.73
C GLY A 483 17.31 -17.99 -11.75
N LYS A 484 16.87 -17.19 -12.73
CA LYS A 484 16.01 -17.64 -13.84
C LYS A 484 16.75 -18.63 -14.73
N ALA A 485 18.00 -18.32 -15.10
CA ALA A 485 18.81 -19.21 -15.93
C ALA A 485 19.03 -20.57 -15.27
N LYS A 486 19.32 -20.58 -13.96
CA LYS A 486 19.46 -21.82 -13.18
C LYS A 486 18.20 -22.67 -13.24
N ARG A 487 17.04 -22.11 -12.87
CA ARG A 487 15.76 -22.86 -12.86
C ARG A 487 15.29 -23.29 -14.23
N ASN A 488 15.45 -22.43 -15.24
CA ASN A 488 15.14 -22.81 -16.62
C ASN A 488 15.98 -23.99 -17.06
N THR A 489 17.27 -24.02 -16.69
CA THR A 489 18.16 -25.14 -17.00
C THR A 489 17.76 -26.41 -16.24
N GLU A 490 17.43 -26.30 -14.95
CA GLU A 490 16.93 -27.42 -14.15
C GLU A 490 15.62 -27.99 -14.70
N ARG A 491 14.68 -27.11 -15.09
CA ARG A 491 13.41 -27.51 -15.71
C ARG A 491 13.64 -28.17 -17.07
N TYR A 492 14.49 -27.59 -17.91
CA TYR A 492 14.85 -28.16 -19.21
C TYR A 492 15.50 -29.54 -19.07
N ALA A 493 16.45 -29.69 -18.15
CA ALA A 493 17.10 -30.96 -17.86
C ALA A 493 16.07 -32.02 -17.42
N THR A 494 15.15 -31.64 -16.53
CA THR A 494 14.04 -32.50 -16.08
C THR A 494 13.14 -32.91 -17.25
N GLU A 495 12.73 -31.97 -18.10
CA GLU A 495 11.88 -32.22 -19.27
C GLU A 495 12.56 -33.12 -20.33
N LYS A 496 13.89 -33.06 -20.43
CA LYS A 496 14.70 -33.86 -21.37
C LYS A 496 15.21 -35.17 -20.78
N GLY A 497 14.93 -35.45 -19.50
CA GLY A 497 15.43 -36.63 -18.81
C GLY A 497 16.95 -36.64 -18.64
N VAL A 498 17.58 -35.46 -18.62
CA VAL A 498 19.02 -35.29 -18.42
C VAL A 498 19.31 -35.18 -16.93
N THR A 499 20.10 -36.10 -16.38
CA THR A 499 20.46 -36.15 -14.96
C THR A 499 21.69 -35.29 -14.62
N ALA A 500 22.65 -35.16 -15.55
CA ALA A 500 23.85 -34.34 -15.42
C ALA A 500 23.65 -32.97 -16.11
N ILE A 501 23.61 -31.88 -15.35
CA ILE A 501 23.51 -30.54 -15.93
C ILE A 501 24.92 -30.08 -16.34
N THR A 502 25.21 -30.16 -17.63
CA THR A 502 26.49 -29.73 -18.22
C THR A 502 26.38 -28.32 -18.81
N VAL A 503 27.51 -27.78 -19.25
CA VAL A 503 27.57 -26.51 -20.00
C VAL A 503 26.67 -26.57 -21.24
N GLU A 504 26.61 -27.72 -21.93
CA GLU A 504 25.75 -27.91 -23.10
C GLU A 504 24.27 -27.80 -22.73
N THR A 505 23.84 -28.47 -21.64
CA THR A 505 22.46 -28.39 -21.14
C THR A 505 22.04 -26.95 -20.80
N LEU A 506 22.95 -26.16 -20.22
CA LEU A 506 22.73 -24.74 -19.94
C LEU A 506 22.51 -23.92 -21.23
N TYR A 507 23.32 -24.14 -22.26
CA TYR A 507 23.18 -23.45 -23.55
C TYR A 507 21.93 -23.89 -24.33
N GLU A 508 21.59 -25.18 -24.30
CA GLU A 508 20.37 -25.71 -24.90
C GLU A 508 19.10 -25.17 -24.23
N ALA A 509 19.09 -25.10 -22.90
CA ALA A 509 18.00 -24.49 -22.13
C ALA A 509 17.84 -23.01 -22.48
N LYS A 510 18.96 -22.26 -22.57
CA LYS A 510 18.94 -20.86 -23.01
C LYS A 510 18.32 -20.71 -24.41
N ALA A 511 18.72 -21.55 -25.36
CA ALA A 511 18.16 -21.52 -26.72
C ALA A 511 16.69 -21.94 -26.78
N HIS A 512 16.24 -22.81 -25.88
CA HIS A 512 14.86 -23.25 -25.77
C HIS A 512 13.92 -22.14 -25.26
N TYR A 513 14.33 -21.41 -24.22
CA TYR A 513 13.52 -20.34 -23.61
C TYR A 513 13.76 -18.94 -24.20
N ALA A 514 14.65 -18.81 -25.19
CA ALA A 514 14.87 -17.56 -25.95
C ALA A 514 14.00 -17.46 -27.23
N ARG A 515 13.11 -18.43 -27.46
CA ARG A 515 12.17 -18.46 -28.59
C ARG A 515 10.85 -17.78 -28.27
#